data_AF-A0A2S9AU87-F1
#
_entry.id   AF-A0A2S9AU87-F1
#
_cell.length_a   1.000
_cell.length_b   1.000
_cell.length_c   1.000
_cell.angle_alpha   90.00
_cell.angle_beta   90.00
_cell.angle_gamma   90.00
#
_symmetry.space_group_name_H-M   'P 1'
#
loop_
_entity.id
_entity.type
_entity.pdbx_description
1 polymer ?
#
loop_
_entity_poly.entity_id
_entity_poly.type
_entity_poly.pdbx_seq_one_letter_code
_entity_poly.pdbx_strand_id
1 'polypeptide(L)'
;MKTVKLTEKQHLVLDELRKIGRKNAYRYVEKQAYLHQEDLRKLTLGDQACVFGMGGLSYQVAQRLGTSAPSVLSIFKALRRKGLVLREESYPDYQRARYWWPVGLAAELYAELQAENRVTP
;
A
#
# COMPACT_ATOMS: atom_id res chain seq x y z
N MET A 1 9.11 12.27 20.03
CA MET A 1 9.19 11.40 18.83
C MET A 1 10.35 11.89 17.96
N LYS A 2 11.36 11.08 17.65
CA LYS A 2 12.41 11.47 16.68
C LYS A 2 11.78 11.51 15.29
N THR A 3 11.78 12.67 14.64
CA THR A 3 11.33 12.82 13.25
C THR A 3 12.22 11.95 12.36
N VAL A 4 11.62 10.98 11.66
CA VAL A 4 12.35 10.11 10.74
C VAL A 4 12.74 10.92 9.52
N LYS A 5 14.04 11.24 9.37
CA LYS A 5 14.55 11.91 8.17
C LYS A 5 14.52 10.95 6.98
N LEU A 6 13.86 11.35 5.90
CA LEU A 6 13.82 10.64 4.63
C LEU A 6 14.58 11.42 3.56
N THR A 7 15.12 10.70 2.59
CA THR A 7 15.63 11.32 1.36
C THR A 7 14.48 11.65 0.42
N GLU A 8 14.70 12.54 -0.54
CA GLU A 8 13.71 12.86 -1.58
C GLU A 8 13.22 11.60 -2.32
N LYS A 9 14.14 10.71 -2.71
CA LYS A 9 13.79 9.42 -3.33
C LYS A 9 12.94 8.53 -2.42
N GLN A 10 13.20 8.54 -1.11
CA GLN A 10 12.39 7.78 -0.14
C GLN A 10 10.96 8.35 -0.03
N HIS A 11 10.81 9.67 -0.03
CA HIS A 11 9.51 10.34 -0.09
C HIS A 11 8.75 9.96 -1.36
N LEU A 12 9.37 10.13 -2.54
CA LEU A 12 8.74 9.82 -3.82
C LEU A 12 8.26 8.36 -3.92
N VAL A 13 9.08 7.41 -3.48
CA VAL A 13 8.72 5.98 -3.49
C VAL A 13 7.58 5.69 -2.50
N LEU A 14 7.60 6.29 -1.31
CA LEU A 14 6.54 6.10 -0.31
C LEU A 14 5.22 6.69 -0.81
N ASP A 15 5.24 7.88 -1.39
CA ASP A 15 4.05 8.55 -1.92
C ASP A 15 3.46 7.76 -3.09
N GLU A 16 4.28 7.25 -3.99
CA GLU A 16 3.79 6.45 -5.11
C GLU A 16 3.20 5.12 -4.64
N LEU A 17 3.77 4.51 -3.61
CA LEU A 17 3.20 3.33 -2.97
C LEU A 17 1.83 3.63 -2.34
N ARG A 18 1.68 4.79 -1.68
CA ARG A 18 0.39 5.26 -1.13
C ARG A 18 -0.66 5.47 -2.21
N LYS A 19 -0.30 6.08 -3.35
CA LYS A 19 -1.20 6.22 -4.50
C LYS A 19 -1.65 4.87 -5.07
N ILE A 20 -0.77 3.88 -5.11
CA ILE A 20 -1.13 2.51 -5.56
C ILE A 20 -2.12 1.88 -4.58
N GLY A 21 -1.83 1.92 -3.28
CA GLY A 21 -2.73 1.35 -2.25
C GLY A 21 -4.12 1.97 -2.30
N ARG A 22 -4.19 3.30 -2.39
CA ARG A 22 -5.44 4.04 -2.60
C ARG A 22 -6.14 3.61 -3.89
N LYS A 23 -5.47 3.63 -5.03
CA LYS A 23 -6.07 3.19 -6.31
C LYS A 23 -6.63 1.75 -6.22
N ASN A 24 -5.98 0.87 -5.48
CA ASN A 24 -6.45 -0.50 -5.30
C ASN A 24 -7.70 -0.58 -4.43
N ALA A 25 -7.78 0.17 -3.32
CA ALA A 25 -8.96 0.20 -2.47
C ALA A 25 -10.24 0.66 -3.18
N TYR A 26 -10.12 1.58 -4.15
CA TYR A 26 -11.25 2.08 -4.93
C TYR A 26 -11.54 1.26 -6.22
N ARG A 27 -10.73 0.24 -6.53
CA ARG A 27 -10.78 -0.45 -7.83
C ARG A 27 -12.14 -1.10 -8.13
N TYR A 28 -12.79 -1.63 -7.10
CA TYR A 28 -13.98 -2.47 -7.24
C TYR A 28 -15.28 -1.81 -6.80
N VAL A 29 -15.23 -0.58 -6.26
CA VAL A 29 -16.39 0.16 -5.72
C VAL A 29 -17.60 0.09 -6.66
N GLU A 30 -17.40 0.42 -7.94
CA GLU A 30 -18.47 0.47 -8.94
C GLU A 30 -18.48 -0.75 -9.89
N LYS A 31 -17.64 -1.76 -9.64
CA LYS A 31 -17.43 -2.87 -10.58
C LYS A 31 -17.88 -4.23 -10.06
N GLN A 32 -17.61 -4.51 -8.78
CA GLN A 32 -17.88 -5.84 -8.21
C GLN A 32 -18.04 -5.75 -6.70
N ALA A 33 -19.28 -5.82 -6.21
CA ALA A 33 -19.62 -5.62 -4.81
C ALA A 33 -18.91 -6.61 -3.86
N TYR A 34 -18.81 -7.88 -4.25
CA TYR A 34 -18.13 -8.90 -3.44
C TYR A 34 -16.64 -8.58 -3.22
N LEU A 35 -15.94 -8.18 -4.29
CA LEU A 35 -14.51 -7.83 -4.19
C LEU A 35 -14.31 -6.54 -3.41
N HIS A 36 -15.22 -5.57 -3.56
CA HIS A 36 -15.17 -4.34 -2.78
C HIS A 36 -15.38 -4.61 -1.28
N GLN A 37 -16.35 -5.45 -0.91
CA GLN A 37 -16.56 -5.85 0.48
C GLN A 37 -15.33 -6.56 1.08
N GLU A 38 -14.65 -7.41 0.30
CA GLU A 38 -13.41 -8.06 0.75
C GLU A 38 -12.28 -7.06 0.98
N ASP A 39 -12.13 -6.05 0.11
CA ASP A 39 -11.16 -4.97 0.31
C ASP A 39 -11.49 -4.12 1.55
N LEU A 40 -12.78 -3.79 1.77
CA LEU A 40 -13.24 -3.12 2.99
C LEU A 40 -12.93 -3.93 4.25
N ARG A 41 -13.16 -5.25 4.19
CA ARG A 41 -12.82 -6.17 5.29
C ARG A 41 -11.31 -6.12 5.59
N LYS A 42 -10.44 -6.14 4.59
CA LYS A 42 -8.99 -6.00 4.80
C LYS A 42 -8.63 -4.67 5.45
N LEU A 43 -9.21 -3.56 4.98
CA LEU A 43 -8.99 -2.24 5.58
C LEU A 43 -9.37 -2.21 7.07
N THR A 44 -10.47 -2.87 7.46
CA THR A 44 -10.89 -2.97 8.87
C THR A 44 -9.92 -3.79 9.73
N LEU A 45 -9.25 -4.79 9.15
CA LEU A 45 -8.25 -5.63 9.81
C LEU A 45 -6.88 -4.95 9.91
N GLY A 46 -6.68 -3.82 9.22
CA GLY A 46 -5.49 -3.00 9.28
C GLY A 46 -4.40 -3.36 8.27
N ASP A 47 -3.28 -2.65 8.37
CA ASP A 47 -2.22 -2.61 7.35
C ASP A 47 -1.70 -3.99 6.92
N GLN A 48 -1.53 -4.92 7.87
CA GLN A 48 -1.00 -6.25 7.58
C GLN A 48 -1.93 -7.05 6.64
N ALA A 49 -3.24 -6.89 6.76
CA ALA A 49 -4.22 -7.56 5.90
C ALA A 49 -4.25 -6.95 4.48
N CYS A 50 -3.87 -5.69 4.35
CA CYS A 50 -3.85 -4.97 3.08
C CYS A 50 -2.60 -5.25 2.23
N VAL A 51 -1.52 -5.79 2.82
CA VAL A 51 -0.27 -5.96 2.08
C VAL A 51 -0.47 -6.83 0.84
N PHE A 52 -1.12 -7.98 0.99
CA PHE A 52 -1.39 -8.87 -0.14
C PHE A 52 -2.62 -8.44 -0.94
N GLY A 53 -2.43 -8.19 -2.23
CA GLY A 53 -3.50 -7.85 -3.17
C GLY A 53 -3.84 -6.36 -3.24
N MET A 54 -3.68 -5.60 -2.14
CA MET A 54 -3.90 -4.14 -2.16
C MET A 54 -2.59 -3.35 -2.17
N GLY A 55 -1.46 -3.93 -1.75
CA GLY A 55 -0.14 -3.32 -1.81
C GLY A 55 0.42 -3.14 -3.22
N GLY A 56 1.61 -2.56 -3.29
CA GLY A 56 2.36 -2.34 -4.54
C GLY A 56 3.59 -3.25 -4.66
N LEU A 57 3.98 -3.54 -5.89
CA LEU A 57 5.24 -4.22 -6.21
C LEU A 57 6.35 -3.20 -6.52
N SER A 58 7.62 -3.57 -6.27
CA SER A 58 8.76 -2.70 -6.59
C SER A 58 8.83 -2.36 -8.08
N TYR A 59 8.52 -3.32 -8.96
CA TYR A 59 8.44 -3.09 -10.39
C TYR A 59 7.36 -2.07 -10.77
N GLN A 60 6.18 -2.15 -10.14
CA GLN A 60 5.07 -1.23 -10.41
C GLN A 60 5.42 0.21 -10.04
N VAL A 61 6.01 0.43 -8.86
CA VAL A 61 6.46 1.76 -8.44
C VAL A 61 7.61 2.26 -9.33
N ALA A 62 8.54 1.38 -9.69
CA ALA A 62 9.67 1.73 -10.56
C ALA A 62 9.21 2.22 -11.94
N GLN A 63 8.23 1.55 -12.56
CA GLN A 63 7.64 1.98 -13.82
C GLN A 63 7.00 3.37 -13.73
N ARG A 64 6.27 3.65 -12.64
CA ARG A 64 5.58 4.94 -12.44
C ARG A 64 6.52 6.10 -12.17
N LEU A 65 7.70 5.82 -11.61
CA LEU A 65 8.74 6.81 -11.32
C LEU A 65 9.85 6.88 -12.37
N GLY A 66 9.76 6.11 -13.47
CA GLY A 66 10.81 6.07 -14.50
C GLY A 66 12.18 5.62 -13.97
N THR A 67 12.21 4.65 -13.05
CA THR A 67 13.44 4.15 -12.40
C THR A 67 13.52 2.61 -12.41
N SER A 68 14.54 2.04 -11.77
CA SER A 68 14.76 0.60 -11.74
C SER A 68 14.09 -0.09 -10.53
N ALA A 69 13.53 -1.28 -10.75
CA ALA A 69 12.91 -2.08 -9.69
C ALA A 69 13.87 -2.44 -8.54
N PRO A 70 15.17 -2.77 -8.78
CA PRO A 70 16.14 -2.99 -7.70
C PRO A 70 16.39 -1.76 -6.82
N SER A 71 16.37 -0.56 -7.40
CA SER A 71 16.50 0.70 -6.67
C SER A 71 15.31 0.90 -5.72
N VAL A 72 14.08 0.74 -6.24
CA VAL A 72 12.86 0.83 -5.43
C VAL A 72 12.83 -0.25 -4.33
N LEU A 73 13.21 -1.49 -4.65
CA LEU A 73 13.29 -2.57 -3.65
C LEU A 73 14.25 -2.22 -2.51
N SER A 74 15.39 -1.61 -2.82
CA SER A 74 16.36 -1.16 -1.82
C SER A 74 15.78 -0.06 -0.93
N ILE A 75 15.01 0.87 -1.52
CA ILE A 75 14.28 1.92 -0.80
C ILE A 75 13.19 1.32 0.09
N PHE A 76 12.40 0.36 -0.38
CA PHE A 76 11.41 -0.35 0.43
C PHE A 76 12.04 -1.03 1.65
N LYS A 77 13.17 -1.73 1.47
CA LYS A 77 13.91 -2.32 2.60
C LYS A 77 14.35 -1.25 3.62
N ALA A 78 14.77 -0.08 3.16
CA ALA A 78 15.15 1.03 4.03
C ALA A 78 13.94 1.65 4.77
N LEU A 79 12.82 1.85 4.08
CA LEU A 79 11.56 2.33 4.66
C LEU A 79 11.00 1.33 5.68
N ARG A 80 11.13 0.02 5.44
CA ARG A 80 10.73 -1.03 6.38
C ARG A 80 11.52 -0.96 7.68
N ARG A 81 12.85 -0.80 7.60
CA ARG A 81 13.70 -0.61 8.79
C ARG A 81 13.34 0.65 9.58
N LYS A 82 12.72 1.63 8.92
CA LYS A 82 12.19 2.85 9.56
C LYS A 82 10.75 2.70 10.08
N GLY A 83 10.11 1.54 9.89
CA GLY A 83 8.73 1.29 10.31
C GLY A 83 7.68 1.97 9.43
N LEU A 84 8.01 2.35 8.19
CA LEU A 84 7.11 3.12 7.32
C LEU A 84 6.41 2.26 6.26
N VAL A 85 6.91 1.06 5.99
CA VAL A 85 6.27 0.11 5.08
C VAL A 85 6.32 -1.30 5.63
N LEU A 86 5.28 -2.07 5.35
CA LEU A 86 5.21 -3.51 5.59
C LEU A 86 5.55 -4.27 4.31
N ARG A 87 6.13 -5.46 4.48
CA ARG A 87 6.37 -6.42 3.41
C ARG A 87 5.37 -7.56 3.61
N GLU A 88 4.90 -8.14 2.52
CA GLU A 88 4.12 -9.36 2.58
C GLU A 88 4.99 -10.50 3.16
N GLU A 89 4.43 -11.27 4.11
CA GLU A 89 5.12 -12.39 4.77
C GLU A 89 4.23 -13.64 4.90
N SER A 90 2.99 -13.59 4.44
CA SER A 90 1.99 -14.67 4.60
C SER A 90 2.35 -15.94 3.83
N TYR A 91 3.12 -15.84 2.75
CA TYR A 91 3.53 -16.98 1.94
C TYR A 91 5.06 -17.10 1.86
N PRO A 92 5.78 -17.52 2.92
CA PRO A 92 7.24 -17.46 2.98
C PRO A 92 7.95 -18.18 1.81
N ASP A 93 7.39 -19.27 1.30
CA ASP A 93 7.95 -20.05 0.19
C ASP A 93 7.68 -19.46 -1.21
N TYR A 94 6.91 -18.37 -1.28
CA TYR A 94 6.55 -17.74 -2.54
C TYR A 94 7.76 -17.08 -3.22
N GLN A 95 8.21 -17.63 -4.34
CA GLN A 95 9.39 -17.12 -5.08
C GLN A 95 9.13 -15.85 -5.89
N ARG A 96 7.91 -15.29 -5.86
CA ARG A 96 7.56 -14.09 -6.63
C ARG A 96 7.92 -12.80 -5.90
N ALA A 97 7.91 -11.69 -6.65
CA ALA A 97 8.04 -10.35 -6.07
C ALA A 97 6.98 -10.13 -4.99
N ARG A 98 7.43 -9.61 -3.84
CA ARG A 98 6.58 -9.39 -2.67
C ARG A 98 5.84 -8.06 -2.78
N TYR A 99 4.61 -8.04 -2.29
CA TYR A 99 3.85 -6.81 -2.10
C TYR A 99 4.35 -6.02 -0.90
N TRP A 100 4.17 -4.71 -0.98
CA TRP A 100 4.54 -3.76 0.06
C TRP A 100 3.37 -2.82 0.34
N TRP A 101 3.25 -2.37 1.58
CA TRP A 101 2.16 -1.51 2.04
C TRP A 101 2.67 -0.36 2.91
N PRO A 102 2.18 0.87 2.75
CA PRO A 102 2.52 1.99 3.64
C PRO A 102 1.83 1.85 4.99
N VAL A 103 2.58 1.98 6.09
CA VAL A 103 2.02 1.95 7.44
C VAL A 103 1.07 3.14 7.65
N GLY A 104 -0.07 2.89 8.28
CA GLY A 104 -1.14 3.84 8.56
C GLY A 104 -2.19 3.97 7.45
N LEU A 105 -1.89 3.54 6.23
CA LEU A 105 -2.77 3.79 5.08
C LEU A 105 -4.11 3.06 5.19
N ALA A 106 -4.16 1.88 5.83
CA ALA A 106 -5.43 1.14 5.94
C ALA A 106 -6.48 1.92 6.76
N ALA A 107 -6.05 2.51 7.88
CA ALA A 107 -6.93 3.32 8.71
C ALA A 107 -7.39 4.60 8.00
N GLU A 108 -6.49 5.27 7.28
CA GLU A 108 -6.83 6.45 6.47
C GLU A 108 -7.88 6.11 5.41
N LEU A 109 -7.66 5.06 4.61
CA LEU A 109 -8.58 4.65 3.55
C LEU A 109 -9.92 4.15 4.09
N TYR A 110 -9.91 3.45 5.23
CA TYR A 110 -11.14 3.03 5.90
C TYR A 110 -11.99 4.25 6.30
N ALA A 111 -11.38 5.27 6.91
CA ALA A 111 -12.08 6.48 7.30
C ALA A 111 -12.66 7.24 6.10
N GLU A 112 -11.91 7.35 5.01
CA GLU A 112 -12.36 8.00 3.77
C GLU A 112 -13.56 7.30 3.14
N LEU A 113 -13.48 5.98 2.94
CA LEU A 113 -14.56 5.19 2.33
C LEU A 113 -15.82 5.17 3.20
N GLN A 114 -15.67 5.21 4.54
CA GLN A 114 -16.81 5.37 5.45
C GLN A 114 -17.44 6.76 5.36
N ALA A 115 -16.65 7.82 5.15
CA ALA A 115 -17.17 9.16 4.96
C ALA A 115 -17.95 9.28 3.64
N GLU A 116 -17.43 8.73 2.55
CA GLU A 116 -18.09 8.77 1.23
C GLU A 116 -19.44 8.03 1.24
N ASN A 117 -19.51 6.86 1.86
CA ASN A 117 -20.78 6.11 2.00
C ASN A 117 -21.86 6.86 2.82
N ARG A 118 -21.47 7.84 3.65
CA ARG A 118 -22.42 8.65 4.43
C ARG A 118 -22.92 9.89 3.69
N VAL A 119 -22.30 10.24 2.56
CA VAL A 119 -22.67 11.43 1.76
C VAL A 119 -23.63 11.07 0.63
N THR A 120 -23.74 9.79 0.26
CA THR A 120 -24.75 9.32 -0.70
C THR A 120 -26.14 9.25 -0.02
N PRO A 121 -27.15 10.03 -0.47
CA PRO A 121 -28.51 10.05 0.11
C PRO A 121 -29.32 8.78 -0.13
#